data_AF-A0A976CC52-F1
#
_entry.id   AF-A0A976CC52-F1
#
_cell.length_a   1.000
_cell.length_b   1.000
_cell.length_c   1.000
_cell.angle_alpha   90.00
_cell.angle_beta   90.00
_cell.angle_gamma   90.00
#
_symmetry.space_group_name_H-M   'P 1'
#
loop_
_entity.id
_entity.type
_entity.pdbx_description
1 polymer ?
#
loop_
_entity_poly.entity_id
_entity_poly.type
_entity_poly.pdbx_seq_one_letter_code
_entity_poly.pdbx_strand_id
1 'polypeptide(L)'
;MEIKPYFKDIRRIILQEIDNSKKNIQIAVAWFTNYELFDILCNKLSEGINVELIIVDDEINNRIGGLYFQKFINLGGKLYYGNDETPMHHKFCVIDDNVLITGSYNWTYLAENINSENITVFKGTSDILEGFKTEFLEIKSKLSAVKHARQNDVITQNFKSKFDIKNYLATDIYQYALKEQSLGNNQNALNLINFSLNLKPNDEQLKTKRFEIRTVIYKKWNEDYIIDKIDVTKEKSIFYFRTHIKDCGEIYSPNLKYAWKLRNTQNMGQILNCTVIKNITLNGKVIEPELFDVSILFINTLEHSITSGKYTLENINKIFDKSGIKFLGGNKGIDEKGRNVKIIEYRCIKDTEMTCEIHFPSLNDDINFVDLLEGIEAIDRSNHWHCFDIEINRNKESKV
;
A
#
# COMPACT_ATOMS: atom_id res chain seq x y z
N MET A 1 25.10 20.06 26.99
CA MET A 1 24.18 18.91 27.07
C MET A 1 22.77 19.44 26.95
N GLU A 2 22.02 19.00 25.95
CA GLU A 2 20.60 19.34 25.78
C GLU A 2 19.76 18.17 26.29
N ILE A 3 18.75 18.44 27.12
CA ILE A 3 17.88 17.42 27.70
C ILE A 3 16.45 17.85 27.45
N LYS A 4 15.66 16.98 26.79
CA LYS A 4 14.29 17.31 26.43
C LYS A 4 13.35 16.11 26.60
N PRO A 5 12.34 16.20 27.47
CA PRO A 5 11.29 15.21 27.56
C PRO A 5 10.26 15.40 26.44
N TYR A 6 9.69 14.29 25.97
CA TYR A 6 8.61 14.25 24.99
C TYR A 6 7.52 13.30 25.48
N PHE A 7 6.27 13.75 25.35
CA PHE A 7 5.06 13.02 25.77
C PHE A 7 4.09 12.81 24.59
N LYS A 8 4.45 13.31 23.40
CA LYS A 8 3.68 13.26 22.15
C LYS A 8 4.64 13.14 20.97
N ASP A 9 4.15 12.65 19.85
CA ASP A 9 4.92 12.42 18.62
C ASP A 9 6.20 11.59 18.84
N ILE A 10 6.22 10.71 19.85
CA ILE A 10 7.42 10.02 20.33
C ILE A 10 8.10 9.25 19.19
N ARG A 11 7.32 8.49 18.41
CA ARG A 11 7.82 7.79 17.22
C ARG A 11 8.52 8.71 16.23
N ARG A 12 7.94 9.88 15.93
CA ARG A 12 8.54 10.85 15.00
C ARG A 12 9.88 11.38 15.53
N ILE A 13 9.98 11.63 16.84
CA ILE A 13 11.24 12.04 17.47
C ILE A 13 12.29 10.94 17.35
N ILE A 14 11.93 9.68 17.67
CA ILE A 14 12.85 8.54 17.54
C ILE A 14 13.33 8.37 16.09
N LEU A 15 12.41 8.43 15.11
CA LEU A 15 12.75 8.37 13.68
C LEU A 15 13.75 9.46 13.28
N GLN A 16 13.55 10.70 13.74
CA GLN A 16 14.44 11.81 13.43
C GLN A 16 15.84 11.62 14.03
N GLU A 17 15.95 11.14 15.27
CA GLU A 17 17.26 10.90 15.89
C GLU A 17 18.00 9.72 15.23
N ILE A 18 17.28 8.65 14.88
CA ILE A 18 17.85 7.51 14.13
C ILE A 18 18.31 7.97 12.74
N ASP A 19 17.52 8.78 12.03
CA ASP A 19 17.88 9.25 10.69
C ASP A 19 19.18 10.06 10.68
N ASN A 20 19.39 10.85 11.74
CA ASN A 20 20.58 11.67 11.90
C ASN A 20 21.84 10.87 12.27
N SER A 21 21.72 9.58 12.61
CA SER A 21 22.87 8.74 12.97
C SER A 21 23.92 8.62 11.84
N LYS A 22 25.18 8.43 12.24
CA LYS A 22 26.35 8.41 11.34
C LYS A 22 27.35 7.29 11.63
N LYS A 23 27.29 6.64 12.80
CA LYS A 23 28.29 5.63 13.21
C LYS A 23 27.65 4.37 13.77
N ASN A 24 26.88 4.50 14.85
CA ASN A 24 26.34 3.34 15.56
C ASN A 24 25.01 3.64 16.25
N ILE A 25 24.18 2.60 16.36
CA ILE A 25 22.91 2.62 17.07
C ILE A 25 22.84 1.37 17.95
N GLN A 26 22.64 1.55 19.26
CA GLN A 26 22.52 0.48 20.24
C GLN A 26 21.15 0.58 20.92
N ILE A 27 20.31 -0.44 20.76
CA ILE A 27 18.91 -0.42 21.20
C ILE A 27 18.64 -1.57 22.15
N ALA A 28 18.14 -1.27 23.34
CA ALA A 28 17.55 -2.24 24.25
C ALA A 28 16.09 -1.86 24.50
N VAL A 29 15.16 -2.60 23.89
CA VAL A 29 13.72 -2.35 24.01
C VAL A 29 12.97 -3.66 24.23
N ALA A 30 12.14 -3.72 25.26
CA ALA A 30 11.45 -4.95 25.62
C ALA A 30 10.62 -5.51 24.45
N TRP A 31 9.73 -4.68 23.90
CA TRP A 31 8.85 -5.03 22.79
C TRP A 31 9.01 -4.08 21.61
N PHE A 32 9.06 -4.66 20.41
CA PHE A 32 9.28 -3.99 19.14
C PHE A 32 8.39 -4.61 18.05
N THR A 33 7.33 -3.88 17.66
CA THR A 33 6.37 -4.29 16.63
C THR A 33 6.11 -3.21 15.58
N ASN A 34 6.65 -2.00 15.75
CA ASN A 34 6.45 -0.87 14.85
C ASN A 34 7.30 -0.97 13.56
N TYR A 35 6.64 -1.06 12.40
CA TYR A 35 7.32 -1.27 11.11
C TYR A 35 8.14 -0.07 10.64
N GLU A 36 7.71 1.17 10.90
CA GLU A 36 8.47 2.35 10.47
C GLU A 36 9.81 2.47 11.21
N LEU A 37 9.80 2.17 12.51
CA LEU A 37 11.03 2.12 13.31
C LEU A 37 11.94 0.97 12.86
N PHE A 38 11.38 -0.17 12.44
CA PHE A 38 12.17 -1.28 11.93
C PHE A 38 12.81 -0.97 10.57
N ASP A 39 12.03 -0.40 9.65
CA ASP A 39 12.50 -0.09 8.30
C ASP A 39 13.62 0.94 8.30
N ILE A 40 13.55 1.97 9.16
CA ILE A 40 14.66 2.93 9.27
C ILE A 40 15.95 2.28 9.77
N LEU A 41 15.89 1.29 10.68
CA LEU A 41 17.08 0.56 11.11
C LEU A 41 17.68 -0.27 9.97
N CYS A 42 16.83 -0.94 9.17
CA CYS A 42 17.28 -1.65 7.98
C CYS A 42 17.92 -0.70 6.95
N ASN A 43 17.40 0.51 6.80
CA ASN A 43 17.99 1.53 5.92
C ASN A 43 19.37 1.95 6.46
N LYS A 44 19.51 2.19 7.77
CA LYS A 44 20.80 2.53 8.38
C LYS A 44 21.84 1.42 8.27
N LEU A 45 21.43 0.16 8.42
CA LEU A 45 22.31 -0.97 8.12
C LEU A 45 22.79 -0.97 6.66
N SER A 46 21.89 -0.67 5.72
CA SER A 46 22.23 -0.57 4.29
C SER A 46 23.16 0.61 3.97
N GLU A 47 23.14 1.67 4.79
CA GLU A 47 24.08 2.79 4.77
C GLU A 47 25.43 2.46 5.44
N GLY A 48 25.59 1.27 6.01
CA GLY A 48 26.82 0.83 6.69
C GLY A 48 26.92 1.23 8.16
N ILE A 49 25.84 1.74 8.76
CA ILE A 49 25.78 2.05 10.19
C ILE A 49 25.70 0.76 11.00
N ASN A 50 26.50 0.64 12.07
CA ASN A 50 26.44 -0.53 12.95
C ASN A 50 25.22 -0.44 13.88
N VAL A 51 24.25 -1.34 13.70
CA VAL A 51 23.04 -1.41 14.53
C VAL A 51 23.04 -2.69 15.37
N GLU A 52 22.90 -2.53 16.68
CA GLU A 52 22.80 -3.61 17.66
C GLU A 52 21.46 -3.53 18.39
N LEU A 53 20.73 -4.64 18.45
CA LEU A 53 19.36 -4.70 18.96
C LEU A 53 19.22 -5.81 20.00
N ILE A 54 18.73 -5.48 21.18
CA ILE A 54 18.38 -6.39 22.27
C ILE A 54 16.86 -6.30 22.50
N ILE A 55 16.15 -7.42 22.33
CA ILE A 55 14.69 -7.52 22.52
C ILE A 55 14.32 -8.76 23.35
N VAL A 56 13.14 -8.76 23.97
CA VAL A 56 12.63 -9.96 24.65
C VAL A 56 12.33 -11.05 23.64
N ASP A 57 12.59 -12.29 24.05
CA ASP A 57 12.34 -13.46 23.23
C ASP A 57 10.96 -14.07 23.51
N ASP A 58 9.92 -13.40 23.04
CA ASP A 58 8.55 -13.81 23.33
C ASP A 58 7.63 -13.80 22.10
N GLU A 59 6.36 -14.11 22.33
CA GLU A 59 5.32 -14.13 21.31
C GLU A 59 4.94 -12.74 20.80
N ILE A 60 5.34 -11.64 21.47
CA ILE A 60 5.08 -10.29 20.96
C ILE A 60 6.07 -9.96 19.84
N ASN A 61 7.37 -10.16 20.11
CA ASN A 61 8.43 -9.88 19.14
C ASN A 61 8.48 -10.92 18.01
N ASN A 62 8.26 -12.21 18.32
CA ASN A 62 8.43 -13.31 17.37
C ASN A 62 7.10 -13.82 16.76
N ARG A 63 6.02 -13.02 16.79
CA ARG A 63 4.71 -13.41 16.23
C ARG A 63 4.76 -13.69 14.72
N ILE A 64 3.86 -14.55 14.26
CA ILE A 64 3.55 -14.66 12.83
C ILE A 64 3.06 -13.31 12.26
N GLY A 65 3.57 -12.95 11.09
CA GLY A 65 3.30 -11.62 10.48
C GLY A 65 3.79 -10.43 11.32
N GLY A 66 4.75 -10.66 12.22
CA GLY A 66 5.51 -9.62 12.93
C GLY A 66 6.70 -9.11 12.12
N LEU A 67 7.58 -8.35 12.77
CA LEU A 67 8.78 -7.80 12.15
C LEU A 67 9.70 -8.93 11.66
N TYR A 68 10.23 -8.79 10.44
CA TYR A 68 11.10 -9.80 9.85
C TYR A 68 12.55 -9.63 10.30
N PHE A 69 12.84 -9.94 11.56
CA PHE A 69 14.18 -9.75 12.16
C PHE A 69 15.31 -10.51 11.43
N GLN A 70 15.01 -11.55 10.65
CA GLN A 70 16.02 -12.19 9.80
C GLN A 70 16.54 -11.25 8.71
N LYS A 71 15.70 -10.38 8.13
CA LYS A 71 16.17 -9.33 7.20
C LYS A 71 17.17 -8.39 7.88
N PHE A 72 16.91 -8.00 9.13
CA PHE A 72 17.83 -7.18 9.91
C PHE A 72 19.19 -7.86 10.11
N ILE A 73 19.20 -9.16 10.46
CA ILE A 73 20.44 -9.94 10.59
C ILE A 73 21.17 -10.04 9.23
N ASN A 74 20.43 -10.33 8.15
CA ASN A 74 21.01 -10.48 6.81
C ASN A 74 21.65 -9.18 6.29
N LEU A 75 21.17 -8.02 6.74
CA LEU A 75 21.74 -6.71 6.44
C LEU A 75 22.96 -6.36 7.34
N GLY A 76 23.41 -7.28 8.20
CA GLY A 76 24.56 -7.09 9.08
C GLY A 76 24.21 -6.59 10.49
N GLY A 77 22.92 -6.46 10.80
CA GLY A 77 22.46 -6.10 12.14
C GLY A 77 22.74 -7.21 13.16
N LYS A 78 23.07 -6.82 14.39
CA LYS A 78 23.34 -7.77 15.48
C LYS A 78 22.14 -7.83 16.41
N LEU A 79 21.40 -8.93 16.33
CA LEU A 79 20.25 -9.19 17.19
C LEU A 79 20.66 -10.03 18.40
N TYR A 80 20.12 -9.71 19.56
CA TYR A 80 20.26 -10.45 20.80
C TYR A 80 18.89 -10.63 21.45
N TYR A 81 18.66 -11.80 22.00
CA TYR A 81 17.46 -12.11 22.77
C TYR A 81 17.77 -11.97 24.26
N GLY A 82 17.02 -11.13 24.96
CA GLY A 82 17.10 -10.96 26.41
C GLY A 82 16.76 -12.27 27.14
N ASN A 83 17.37 -12.49 28.31
CA ASN A 83 17.20 -13.71 29.09
C ASN A 83 15.81 -13.76 29.77
N ASP A 84 15.19 -14.94 29.82
CA ASP A 84 13.94 -15.21 30.53
C ASP A 84 14.08 -15.12 32.05
N GLU A 85 15.27 -15.38 32.60
CA GLU A 85 15.51 -15.38 34.05
C GLU A 85 15.46 -13.96 34.66
N THR A 86 15.79 -12.94 33.86
CA THR A 86 15.70 -11.52 34.24
C THR A 86 15.06 -10.75 33.08
N PRO A 87 13.76 -10.43 33.17
CA PRO A 87 13.03 -9.88 32.04
C PRO A 87 13.66 -8.57 31.59
N MET A 88 14.24 -8.57 30.38
CA MET A 88 14.82 -7.40 29.75
C MET A 88 13.70 -6.38 29.45
N HIS A 89 13.47 -5.45 30.38
CA HIS A 89 12.36 -4.50 30.32
C HIS A 89 12.79 -3.06 30.00
N HIS A 90 14.05 -2.87 29.59
CA HIS A 90 14.55 -1.57 29.15
C HIS A 90 13.80 -1.05 27.93
N LYS A 91 13.81 0.29 27.78
CA LYS A 91 13.42 0.99 26.55
C LYS A 91 14.38 2.17 26.35
N PHE A 92 15.57 1.89 25.85
CA PHE A 92 16.54 2.93 25.51
C PHE A 92 17.25 2.68 24.19
N CYS A 93 17.76 3.76 23.62
CA CYS A 93 18.53 3.79 22.39
C CYS A 93 19.69 4.77 22.56
N VAL A 94 20.92 4.30 22.32
CA VAL A 94 22.12 5.12 22.27
C VAL A 94 22.56 5.25 20.81
N ILE A 95 22.79 6.48 20.36
CA ILE A 95 23.15 6.79 18.98
C ILE A 95 24.45 7.59 18.98
N ASP A 96 25.42 7.12 18.20
CA ASP A 96 26.72 7.77 17.94
C ASP A 96 27.48 8.23 19.19
N ASP A 97 27.30 7.54 20.32
CA ASP A 97 27.88 7.89 21.62
C ASP A 97 27.56 9.32 22.10
N ASN A 98 26.51 9.94 21.55
CA ASN A 98 26.20 11.35 21.76
C ASN A 98 24.70 11.64 21.97
N VAL A 99 23.82 10.72 21.58
CA VAL A 99 22.39 10.83 21.83
C VAL A 99 21.92 9.62 22.63
N LEU A 100 21.19 9.87 23.71
CA LEU A 100 20.48 8.85 24.48
C LEU A 100 18.99 9.17 24.41
N ILE A 101 18.18 8.18 24.07
CA ILE A 101 16.72 8.21 24.16
C ILE A 101 16.32 7.14 25.17
N THR A 102 15.57 7.49 26.20
CA THR A 102 15.09 6.52 27.20
C THR A 102 13.73 6.93 27.77
N GLY A 103 12.93 5.98 28.23
CA GLY A 103 11.63 6.27 28.83
C GLY A 103 10.78 5.01 29.03
N SER A 104 9.47 5.19 29.04
CA SER A 104 8.50 4.10 29.18
C SER A 104 8.13 3.45 27.83
N TYR A 105 8.35 4.17 26.72
CA TYR A 105 7.87 3.85 25.38
C TYR A 105 8.50 2.58 24.79
N ASN A 106 7.75 1.49 24.73
CA ASN A 106 8.08 0.34 23.87
C ASN A 106 7.91 0.72 22.40
N TRP A 107 8.61 0.05 21.48
CA TRP A 107 8.56 0.38 20.06
C TRP A 107 7.40 -0.35 19.37
N THR A 108 6.18 -0.13 19.88
CA THR A 108 4.97 -0.86 19.50
C THR A 108 3.85 0.09 19.09
N TYR A 109 2.82 -0.42 18.41
CA TYR A 109 1.65 0.38 18.02
C TYR A 109 0.73 0.67 19.21
N LEU A 110 0.70 -0.20 20.21
CA LEU A 110 -0.02 0.01 21.46
C LEU A 110 0.60 1.17 22.24
N ALA A 111 1.93 1.21 22.37
CA ALA A 111 2.64 2.30 23.04
C ALA A 111 2.37 3.65 22.36
N GLU A 112 2.35 3.68 21.02
CA GLU A 112 2.08 4.90 20.26
C GLU A 112 0.66 5.46 20.44
N ASN A 113 -0.36 4.59 20.40
CA ASN A 113 -1.73 5.05 20.17
C ASN A 113 -2.63 4.98 21.42
N ILE A 114 -2.25 4.20 22.43
CA ILE A 114 -3.12 3.92 23.59
C ILE A 114 -2.46 4.27 24.91
N ASN A 115 -1.19 3.91 25.10
CA ASN A 115 -0.53 4.13 26.38
C ASN A 115 -0.19 5.60 26.59
N SER A 116 -0.21 6.03 27.85
CA SER A 116 0.45 7.27 28.26
C SER A 116 1.94 7.00 28.42
N GLU A 117 2.72 7.37 27.41
CA GLU A 117 4.15 7.10 27.33
C GLU A 117 4.97 8.39 27.37
N ASN A 118 6.24 8.27 27.73
CA ASN A 118 7.22 9.33 27.57
C ASN A 118 8.56 8.81 27.06
N ILE A 119 9.33 9.70 26.45
CA ILE A 119 10.78 9.56 26.27
C ILE A 119 11.47 10.82 26.75
N THR A 120 12.74 10.70 27.12
CA THR A 120 13.64 11.82 27.32
C THR A 120 14.82 11.64 26.38
N VAL A 121 15.09 12.68 25.60
CA VAL A 121 16.24 12.74 24.70
C VAL A 121 17.33 13.57 25.35
N PHE A 122 18.52 13.00 25.45
CA PHE A 122 19.73 13.63 25.92
C PHE A 122 20.69 13.76 24.74
N LYS A 123 21.19 14.96 24.46
CA LYS A 123 22.19 15.23 23.42
C LYS A 123 23.46 15.83 24.04
N GLY A 124 24.62 15.32 23.62
CA GLY A 124 25.91 15.64 24.22
C GLY A 124 26.39 14.53 25.15
N THR A 125 27.71 14.33 25.18
CA THR A 125 28.36 13.38 26.10
C THR A 125 28.08 13.73 27.56
N SER A 126 27.79 12.71 28.37
CA SER A 126 27.52 12.83 29.80
C SER A 126 27.70 11.51 30.52
N ASP A 127 27.86 11.55 31.84
CA ASP A 127 27.91 10.36 32.69
C ASP A 127 26.62 9.53 32.60
N ILE A 128 25.49 10.17 32.33
CA ILE A 128 24.20 9.48 32.13
C ILE A 128 24.26 8.60 30.87
N LEU A 129 24.73 9.16 29.75
CA LEU A 129 24.86 8.41 28.49
C LEU A 129 25.83 7.25 28.65
N GLU A 130 26.97 7.48 29.31
CA GLU A 130 27.97 6.44 29.54
C GLU A 130 27.44 5.31 30.43
N GLY A 131 26.61 5.64 31.43
CA GLY A 131 25.92 4.63 32.24
C GLY A 131 25.02 3.71 31.42
N PHE A 132 24.20 4.28 30.51
CA PHE A 132 23.33 3.48 29.63
C PHE A 132 24.13 2.65 28.62
N LYS A 133 25.23 3.19 28.10
CA LYS A 133 26.13 2.45 27.23
C LYS A 133 26.80 1.29 27.95
N THR A 134 27.24 1.51 29.19
CA THR A 134 27.81 0.47 30.05
C THR A 134 26.78 -0.64 30.29
N GLU A 135 25.56 -0.29 30.67
CA GLU A 135 24.46 -1.25 30.87
C GLU A 135 24.19 -2.07 29.59
N PHE A 136 24.16 -1.43 28.41
CA PHE A 136 24.00 -2.14 27.14
C PHE A 136 25.08 -3.20 26.93
N LEU A 137 26.34 -2.84 27.19
CA LEU A 137 27.48 -3.76 27.08
C LEU A 137 27.42 -4.88 28.12
N GLU A 138 26.99 -4.58 29.34
CA GLU A 138 26.83 -5.58 30.41
C GLU A 138 25.74 -6.60 30.05
N ILE A 139 24.57 -6.16 29.58
CA ILE A 139 23.51 -7.07 29.11
C ILE A 139 24.04 -7.91 27.96
N LYS A 140 24.61 -7.27 26.93
CA LYS A 140 25.14 -7.94 25.74
C LYS A 140 26.21 -8.99 26.07
N SER A 141 27.06 -8.74 27.07
CA SER A 141 28.13 -9.67 27.47
C SER A 141 27.61 -11.02 27.96
N LYS A 142 26.36 -11.06 28.43
CA LYS A 142 25.67 -12.25 28.93
C LYS A 142 24.88 -12.98 27.85
N LEU A 143 24.81 -12.41 26.63
CA LEU A 143 23.96 -12.89 25.54
C LEU A 143 24.79 -13.34 24.35
N SER A 144 24.21 -14.24 23.54
CA SER A 144 24.78 -14.66 22.26
C SER A 144 24.07 -13.98 21.09
N ALA A 145 24.83 -13.59 20.07
CA ALA A 145 24.27 -13.03 18.85
C ALA A 145 23.39 -14.08 18.13
N VAL A 146 22.19 -13.67 17.76
CA VAL A 146 21.22 -14.50 17.05
C VAL A 146 21.62 -14.62 15.59
N LYS A 147 21.74 -15.87 15.10
CA LYS A 147 22.03 -16.15 13.68
C LYS A 147 20.75 -16.34 12.86
N HIS A 148 19.75 -16.97 13.46
CA HIS A 148 18.45 -17.22 12.87
C HIS A 148 17.37 -16.66 13.80
N ALA A 149 16.70 -15.60 13.35
CA ALA A 149 15.60 -15.01 14.10
C ALA A 149 14.44 -15.99 14.17
N ARG A 150 13.78 -16.07 15.33
CA ARG A 150 12.60 -16.90 15.51
C ARG A 150 11.38 -16.24 14.87
N GLN A 151 10.55 -17.08 14.28
CA GLN A 151 9.20 -16.72 13.87
C GLN A 151 8.29 -17.85 14.30
N ASN A 152 7.29 -17.55 15.12
CA ASN A 152 6.37 -18.57 15.59
C ASN A 152 5.44 -18.99 14.44
N ASP A 153 5.42 -20.29 14.13
CA ASP A 153 4.65 -20.86 13.02
C ASP A 153 3.15 -21.02 13.33
N VAL A 154 2.77 -20.93 14.60
CA VAL A 154 1.40 -21.14 15.08
C VAL A 154 1.03 -20.01 16.02
N ILE A 155 -0.23 -19.56 15.99
CA ILE A 155 -0.83 -18.80 17.08
C ILE A 155 -0.79 -19.72 18.30
N THR A 156 0.30 -19.70 19.05
CA THR A 156 0.54 -20.68 20.11
C THR A 156 -0.59 -20.58 21.13
N GLN A 157 -1.41 -21.63 21.18
CA GLN A 157 -2.50 -21.74 22.15
C GLN A 157 -1.96 -21.86 23.60
N ASN A 158 -0.65 -22.04 23.76
CA ASN A 158 0.05 -22.17 25.03
C ASN A 158 1.05 -21.02 25.24
N PHE A 159 0.54 -19.80 25.44
CA PHE A 159 1.32 -18.70 26.01
C PHE A 159 1.83 -19.15 27.40
N LYS A 160 3.15 -19.19 27.60
CA LYS A 160 3.75 -19.80 28.80
C LYS A 160 3.48 -19.04 30.11
N SER A 161 3.02 -17.79 30.10
CA SER A 161 2.45 -17.17 31.29
C SER A 161 1.63 -15.90 31.01
N LYS A 162 0.61 -15.69 31.85
CA LYS A 162 -0.18 -14.48 32.13
C LYS A 162 -1.03 -13.94 30.98
N PHE A 163 -2.34 -13.91 31.27
CA PHE A 163 -3.43 -13.22 30.57
C PHE A 163 -3.07 -11.85 29.94
N ASP A 164 -2.02 -11.18 30.44
CA ASP A 164 -1.53 -9.88 29.97
C ASP A 164 -0.84 -9.88 28.59
N ILE A 165 0.02 -10.85 28.26
CA ILE A 165 0.77 -10.84 26.98
C ILE A 165 -0.18 -10.97 25.80
N LYS A 166 -1.14 -11.90 25.92
CA LYS A 166 -2.15 -12.15 24.91
C LYS A 166 -3.05 -10.92 24.70
N ASN A 167 -3.40 -10.22 25.80
CA ASN A 167 -4.17 -8.98 25.72
C ASN A 167 -3.37 -7.86 25.07
N TYR A 168 -2.12 -7.68 25.49
CA TYR A 168 -1.21 -6.68 24.92
C TYR A 168 -1.06 -6.89 23.41
N LEU A 169 -0.75 -8.12 23.00
CA LEU A 169 -0.56 -8.49 21.59
C LEU A 169 -1.83 -8.26 20.75
N ALA A 170 -2.99 -8.68 21.26
CA ALA A 170 -4.26 -8.46 20.55
C ALA A 170 -4.52 -6.97 20.33
N THR A 171 -4.31 -6.13 21.36
CA THR A 171 -4.51 -4.69 21.27
C THR A 171 -3.47 -4.02 20.37
N ASP A 172 -2.20 -4.44 20.43
CA ASP A 172 -1.13 -3.93 19.57
C ASP A 172 -1.41 -4.20 18.08
N ILE A 173 -1.79 -5.43 17.75
CA ILE A 173 -2.16 -5.82 16.38
C ILE A 173 -3.38 -5.03 15.89
N TYR A 174 -4.36 -4.78 16.78
CA TYR A 174 -5.50 -3.96 16.43
C TYR A 174 -5.11 -2.50 16.14
N GLN A 175 -4.20 -1.91 16.92
CA GLN A 175 -3.68 -0.57 16.64
C GLN A 175 -2.92 -0.54 15.30
N TYR A 176 -2.16 -1.58 14.99
CA TYR A 176 -1.53 -1.71 13.67
C TYR A 176 -2.59 -1.76 12.56
N ALA A 177 -3.66 -2.52 12.75
CA ALA A 177 -4.74 -2.62 11.77
C ALA A 177 -5.39 -1.26 11.48
N LEU A 178 -5.63 -0.44 12.51
CA LEU A 178 -6.16 0.93 12.34
C LEU A 178 -5.21 1.83 11.55
N LYS A 179 -3.90 1.68 11.74
CA LYS A 179 -2.91 2.37 10.91
C LYS A 179 -2.93 1.89 9.46
N GLU A 180 -2.97 0.58 9.23
CA GLU A 180 -3.06 0.03 7.88
C GLU A 180 -4.32 0.53 7.18
N GLN A 181 -5.44 0.61 7.90
CA GLN A 181 -6.68 1.18 7.40
C GLN A 181 -6.51 2.67 7.04
N SER A 182 -5.87 3.48 7.88
CA SER A 182 -5.66 4.91 7.59
C SER A 182 -4.73 5.15 6.39
N LEU A 183 -3.87 4.18 6.08
CA LEU A 183 -3.03 4.17 4.87
C LEU A 183 -3.75 3.60 3.63
N GLY A 184 -4.99 3.12 3.77
CA GLY A 184 -5.78 2.53 2.69
C GLY A 184 -5.53 1.04 2.42
N ASN A 185 -4.78 0.36 3.30
CA ASN A 185 -4.47 -1.06 3.20
C ASN A 185 -5.58 -1.96 3.77
N ASN A 186 -6.83 -1.76 3.30
CA ASN A 186 -8.04 -2.36 3.89
C ASN A 186 -8.00 -3.88 4.07
N GLN A 187 -7.51 -4.63 3.07
CA GLN A 187 -7.42 -6.09 3.18
C GLN A 187 -6.43 -6.52 4.26
N ASN A 188 -5.30 -5.81 4.40
CA ASN A 188 -4.32 -6.09 5.44
C ASN A 188 -4.88 -5.75 6.82
N ALA A 189 -5.54 -4.58 6.94
CA ALA A 189 -6.25 -4.17 8.14
C ALA A 189 -7.30 -5.21 8.57
N LEU A 190 -8.11 -5.73 7.64
CA LEU A 190 -9.09 -6.77 7.92
C LEU A 190 -8.45 -8.07 8.43
N ASN A 191 -7.35 -8.51 7.80
CA ASN A 191 -6.61 -9.69 8.23
C ASN A 191 -6.06 -9.53 9.65
N LEU A 192 -5.51 -8.35 9.97
CA LEU A 192 -4.99 -8.02 11.30
C LEU A 192 -6.10 -7.92 12.36
N ILE A 193 -7.26 -7.35 12.02
CA ILE A 193 -8.43 -7.31 12.91
C ILE A 193 -8.89 -8.73 13.22
N ASN A 194 -9.01 -9.59 12.21
CA ASN A 194 -9.40 -10.98 12.41
C ASN A 194 -8.37 -11.73 13.28
N PHE A 195 -7.08 -11.46 13.09
CA PHE A 195 -6.02 -12.01 13.94
C PHE A 195 -6.17 -11.57 15.40
N SER A 196 -6.38 -10.26 15.63
CA SER A 196 -6.62 -9.71 16.97
C SER A 196 -7.86 -10.33 17.65
N LEU A 197 -8.95 -10.50 16.91
CA LEU A 197 -10.18 -11.15 17.39
C LEU A 197 -9.97 -12.63 17.69
N ASN A 198 -9.16 -13.36 16.92
CA ASN A 198 -8.83 -14.75 17.19
C ASN A 198 -8.01 -14.90 18.48
N LEU A 199 -7.15 -13.93 18.78
CA LEU A 199 -6.51 -13.85 20.08
C LEU A 199 -7.55 -13.58 21.16
N LYS A 200 -8.47 -12.61 20.98
CA LYS A 200 -9.41 -12.19 22.03
C LYS A 200 -10.88 -12.29 21.58
N PRO A 201 -11.43 -13.51 21.42
CA PRO A 201 -12.72 -13.73 20.79
C PRO A 201 -13.92 -13.26 21.62
N ASN A 202 -13.73 -12.90 22.90
CA ASN A 202 -14.77 -12.39 23.78
C ASN A 202 -14.64 -10.90 24.09
N ASP A 203 -13.71 -10.19 23.46
CA ASP A 203 -13.56 -8.75 23.67
C ASP A 203 -14.70 -7.99 22.97
N GLU A 204 -15.70 -7.57 23.73
CA GLU A 204 -16.84 -6.81 23.19
C GLU A 204 -16.42 -5.47 22.60
N GLN A 205 -15.33 -4.84 23.08
CA GLN A 205 -14.82 -3.61 22.45
C GLN A 205 -14.24 -3.92 21.07
N LEU A 206 -13.46 -4.98 20.89
CA LEU A 206 -12.98 -5.35 19.55
C LEU A 206 -14.13 -5.77 18.61
N LYS A 207 -15.18 -6.41 19.14
CA LYS A 207 -16.39 -6.77 18.38
C LYS A 207 -17.25 -5.57 18.00
N THR A 208 -17.46 -4.63 18.92
CA THR A 208 -18.26 -3.41 18.71
C THR A 208 -17.50 -2.35 17.93
N LYS A 209 -16.16 -2.32 18.03
CA LYS A 209 -15.25 -1.56 17.15
C LYS A 209 -15.01 -2.23 15.79
N ARG A 210 -15.91 -3.12 15.35
CA ARG A 210 -16.19 -3.31 13.91
C ARG A 210 -16.74 -1.98 13.37
N PHE A 211 -15.90 -0.95 13.35
CA PHE A 211 -16.23 0.30 12.72
C PHE A 211 -16.41 0.02 11.24
N GLU A 212 -17.60 0.40 10.76
CA GLU A 212 -17.89 0.60 9.35
C GLU A 212 -16.72 1.33 8.72
N ILE A 213 -16.09 0.72 7.71
CA ILE A 213 -15.10 1.37 6.86
C ILE A 213 -15.84 2.50 6.14
N ARG A 214 -15.84 3.69 6.75
CA ARG A 214 -16.45 4.92 6.23
C ARG A 214 -15.37 5.95 5.96
N THR A 215 -14.78 5.85 4.78
CA THR A 215 -14.31 6.96 3.93
C THR A 215 -13.77 6.33 2.66
N VAL A 216 -13.92 7.01 1.53
CA VAL A 216 -13.41 6.61 0.21
C VAL A 216 -11.92 6.24 0.31
N ILE A 217 -11.53 5.04 -0.09
CA ILE A 217 -10.11 4.63 -0.07
C ILE A 217 -9.62 4.46 -1.49
N TYR A 218 -9.04 5.54 -2.04
CA TYR A 218 -8.12 5.39 -3.16
C TYR A 218 -7.00 4.41 -2.78
N LYS A 219 -6.97 3.20 -3.35
CA LYS A 219 -5.71 2.48 -3.52
C LYS A 219 -5.08 2.96 -4.82
N LYS A 220 -4.30 4.04 -4.71
CA LYS A 220 -3.50 4.61 -5.78
C LYS A 220 -2.36 3.64 -6.11
N TRP A 221 -2.49 2.88 -7.19
CA TRP A 221 -1.41 2.05 -7.68
C TRP A 221 -0.69 2.84 -8.77
N ASN A 222 0.41 3.53 -8.44
CA ASN A 222 1.20 4.51 -9.23
C ASN A 222 0.71 5.98 -9.19
N GLU A 223 1.68 6.91 -9.19
CA GLU A 223 1.48 8.33 -8.83
C GLU A 223 0.61 9.17 -9.79
N ASP A 224 0.17 8.58 -10.90
CA ASP A 224 -0.29 9.30 -12.09
C ASP A 224 -1.76 9.01 -12.45
N TYR A 225 -2.61 8.49 -11.55
CA TYR A 225 -4.01 8.13 -11.85
C TYR A 225 -5.01 8.95 -11.03
N ILE A 226 -5.98 9.56 -11.70
CA ILE A 226 -6.90 10.53 -11.11
C ILE A 226 -8.32 10.27 -11.64
N ILE A 227 -9.30 10.18 -10.72
CA ILE A 227 -10.72 10.28 -11.06
C ILE A 227 -11.12 11.72 -10.78
N ASP A 228 -11.29 12.53 -11.84
CA ASP A 228 -11.59 13.95 -11.70
C ASP A 228 -13.04 14.16 -11.21
N LYS A 229 -13.96 13.27 -11.60
CA LYS A 229 -15.40 13.36 -11.27
C LYS A 229 -16.09 12.01 -11.42
N ILE A 230 -17.21 11.83 -10.71
CA ILE A 230 -18.15 10.73 -10.90
C ILE A 230 -19.56 11.32 -11.03
N ASP A 231 -20.27 10.96 -12.08
CA ASP A 231 -21.68 11.30 -12.26
C ASP A 231 -22.52 10.01 -12.22
N VAL A 232 -23.45 9.91 -11.27
CA VAL A 232 -24.41 8.80 -11.20
C VAL A 232 -25.81 9.33 -11.42
N THR A 233 -26.48 8.73 -12.40
CA THR A 233 -27.87 9.03 -12.77
C THR A 233 -28.70 7.76 -12.69
N LYS A 234 -30.04 7.86 -12.82
CA LYS A 234 -30.90 6.67 -12.86
C LYS A 234 -30.59 5.73 -14.04
N GLU A 235 -29.98 6.24 -15.10
CA GLU A 235 -29.75 5.50 -16.36
C GLU A 235 -28.33 4.93 -16.46
N LYS A 236 -27.34 5.64 -15.92
CA LYS A 236 -25.91 5.33 -16.10
C LYS A 236 -25.04 5.95 -15.02
N SER A 237 -23.84 5.42 -14.92
CA SER A 237 -22.74 5.97 -14.11
C SER A 237 -21.57 6.32 -15.01
N ILE A 238 -20.95 7.49 -14.80
CA ILE A 238 -19.83 7.99 -15.61
C ILE A 238 -18.66 8.33 -14.69
N PHE A 239 -17.49 7.80 -15.02
CA PHE A 239 -16.23 8.08 -14.34
C PHE A 239 -15.34 8.89 -15.28
N TYR A 240 -14.96 10.08 -14.85
CA TYR A 240 -14.05 10.96 -15.59
C TYR A 240 -12.64 10.65 -15.12
N PHE A 241 -11.89 9.96 -15.97
CA PHE A 241 -10.58 9.40 -15.66
C PHE A 241 -9.49 10.22 -16.33
N ARG A 242 -8.38 10.40 -15.63
CA ARG A 242 -7.18 11.05 -16.11
C ARG A 242 -5.93 10.32 -15.65
N THR A 243 -4.95 10.23 -16.52
CA THR A 243 -3.66 9.65 -16.18
C THR A 243 -2.48 10.24 -16.93
N HIS A 244 -1.29 10.19 -16.34
CA HIS A 244 -0.03 10.46 -17.03
C HIS A 244 0.69 9.15 -17.39
N ILE A 245 0.97 8.96 -18.67
CA ILE A 245 1.48 7.70 -19.23
C ILE A 245 3.00 7.76 -19.31
N LYS A 246 3.69 7.07 -18.37
CA LYS A 246 5.16 7.10 -18.25
C LYS A 246 5.91 6.31 -19.32
N ASP A 247 5.32 5.23 -19.86
CA ASP A 247 5.98 4.37 -20.86
C ASP A 247 5.03 4.00 -22.00
N CYS A 248 3.95 3.27 -21.72
CA CYS A 248 2.87 3.00 -22.66
C CYS A 248 1.57 2.66 -21.91
N GLY A 249 0.42 2.92 -22.53
CA GLY A 249 -0.90 2.60 -21.98
C GLY A 249 -1.84 2.08 -23.07
N GLU A 250 -2.75 1.17 -22.71
CA GLU A 250 -3.73 0.56 -23.61
C GLU A 250 -5.16 0.83 -23.09
N ILE A 251 -6.07 1.19 -24.01
CA ILE A 251 -7.50 1.28 -23.69
C ILE A 251 -8.22 0.13 -24.39
N TYR A 252 -8.90 -0.70 -23.61
CA TYR A 252 -9.66 -1.83 -24.12
C TYR A 252 -11.12 -1.44 -24.38
N SER A 253 -11.61 -1.80 -25.56
CA SER A 253 -13.03 -1.63 -25.90
C SER A 253 -13.94 -2.43 -24.94
N PRO A 254 -15.19 -1.97 -24.69
CA PRO A 254 -16.18 -2.72 -23.94
C PRO A 254 -16.29 -4.20 -24.35
N ASN A 255 -16.57 -5.08 -23.39
CA ASN A 255 -16.69 -6.54 -23.54
C ASN A 255 -15.40 -7.32 -23.83
N LEU A 256 -14.24 -6.65 -23.86
CA LEU A 256 -12.96 -7.34 -23.92
C LEU A 256 -12.49 -7.77 -22.53
N LYS A 257 -11.60 -8.77 -22.52
CA LYS A 257 -11.05 -9.36 -21.30
C LYS A 257 -10.55 -8.29 -20.32
N TYR A 258 -9.76 -7.34 -20.81
CA TYR A 258 -9.15 -6.29 -20.00
C TYR A 258 -9.91 -4.95 -20.01
N ALA A 259 -11.16 -4.93 -20.50
CA ALA A 259 -12.01 -3.75 -20.42
C ALA A 259 -12.25 -3.33 -18.96
N TRP A 260 -12.52 -2.04 -18.75
CA TRP A 260 -12.84 -1.54 -17.42
C TRP A 260 -14.13 -2.16 -16.86
N LYS A 261 -14.09 -2.51 -15.58
CA LYS A 261 -15.18 -3.13 -14.83
C LYS A 261 -15.39 -2.38 -13.52
N LEU A 262 -16.64 -2.25 -13.07
CA LEU A 262 -16.97 -1.84 -11.71
C LEU A 262 -17.28 -3.07 -10.86
N ARG A 263 -16.67 -3.19 -9.69
CA ARG A 263 -16.98 -4.24 -8.71
C ARG A 263 -17.64 -3.62 -7.49
N ASN A 264 -18.77 -4.14 -7.05
CA ASN A 264 -19.36 -3.73 -5.77
C ASN A 264 -18.50 -4.26 -4.62
N THR A 265 -17.98 -3.38 -3.76
CA THR A 265 -17.13 -3.81 -2.63
C THR A 265 -17.93 -4.47 -1.52
N GLN A 266 -19.23 -4.17 -1.42
CA GLN A 266 -20.17 -4.77 -0.48
C GLN A 266 -20.64 -6.17 -0.94
N ASN A 267 -20.54 -6.48 -2.24
CA ASN A 267 -20.81 -7.79 -2.82
C ASN A 267 -19.86 -8.05 -4.00
N MET A 268 -18.70 -8.64 -3.71
CA MET A 268 -17.63 -8.81 -4.70
C MET A 268 -18.00 -9.70 -5.92
N GLY A 269 -19.10 -10.46 -5.84
CA GLY A 269 -19.64 -11.22 -6.97
C GLY A 269 -20.44 -10.37 -7.96
N GLN A 270 -20.83 -9.15 -7.58
CA GLN A 270 -21.55 -8.21 -8.44
C GLN A 270 -20.57 -7.32 -9.19
N ILE A 271 -20.47 -7.55 -10.51
CA ILE A 271 -19.56 -6.85 -11.42
C ILE A 271 -20.37 -6.25 -12.57
N LEU A 272 -20.10 -4.99 -12.89
CA LEU A 272 -20.66 -4.29 -14.04
C LEU A 272 -19.57 -4.07 -15.09
N ASN A 273 -19.86 -4.41 -16.34
CA ASN A 273 -18.97 -4.13 -17.46
C ASN A 273 -19.13 -2.68 -17.92
N CYS A 274 -18.02 -2.03 -18.32
CA CYS A 274 -18.08 -0.77 -19.05
C CYS A 274 -18.92 -0.95 -20.32
N THR A 275 -19.77 0.02 -20.60
CA THR A 275 -20.65 0.03 -21.78
C THR A 275 -20.06 0.86 -22.92
N VAL A 276 -19.37 1.96 -22.60
CA VAL A 276 -18.73 2.84 -23.59
C VAL A 276 -17.63 3.69 -22.96
N ILE A 277 -16.60 4.00 -23.74
CA ILE A 277 -15.54 4.95 -23.39
C ILE A 277 -15.65 6.13 -24.37
N LYS A 278 -15.69 7.36 -23.87
CA LYS A 278 -15.90 8.58 -24.66
C LYS A 278 -14.88 9.67 -24.30
N ASN A 279 -14.85 10.73 -25.11
CA ASN A 279 -14.09 11.95 -24.84
C ASN A 279 -12.64 11.67 -24.45
N ILE A 280 -12.02 10.72 -25.16
CA ILE A 280 -10.61 10.38 -24.97
C ILE A 280 -9.79 11.57 -25.45
N THR A 281 -8.94 12.13 -24.60
CA THR A 281 -7.99 13.18 -24.99
C THR A 281 -6.57 12.74 -24.68
N LEU A 282 -5.62 13.15 -25.52
CA LEU A 282 -4.18 13.02 -25.26
C LEU A 282 -3.55 14.41 -25.30
N ASN A 283 -2.89 14.82 -24.21
CA ASN A 283 -2.33 16.15 -24.01
C ASN A 283 -3.34 17.26 -24.36
N GLY A 284 -4.60 17.07 -23.92
CA GLY A 284 -5.71 18.00 -24.15
C GLY A 284 -6.30 17.98 -25.57
N LYS A 285 -5.78 17.19 -26.51
CA LYS A 285 -6.37 17.02 -27.83
C LYS A 285 -7.37 15.88 -27.81
N VAL A 286 -8.63 16.19 -28.10
CA VAL A 286 -9.68 15.18 -28.28
C VAL A 286 -9.29 14.26 -29.42
N ILE A 287 -9.18 12.97 -29.10
CA ILE A 287 -9.23 11.93 -30.10
C ILE A 287 -10.72 11.72 -30.33
N GLU A 288 -11.26 12.34 -31.37
CA GLU A 288 -12.55 11.86 -31.86
C GLU A 288 -12.29 10.43 -32.32
N PRO A 289 -12.94 9.42 -31.72
CA PRO A 289 -13.21 8.24 -32.50
C PRO A 289 -14.18 8.76 -33.55
N GLU A 290 -13.66 9.32 -34.66
CA GLU A 290 -14.41 9.26 -35.90
C GLU A 290 -14.93 7.84 -35.92
N LEU A 291 -16.25 7.71 -36.02
CA LEU A 291 -16.91 6.47 -36.38
C LEU A 291 -16.30 6.06 -37.72
N PHE A 292 -15.09 5.51 -37.69
CA PHE A 292 -14.58 4.66 -38.71
C PHE A 292 -15.43 3.42 -38.55
N ASP A 293 -16.61 3.48 -39.17
CA ASP A 293 -17.24 2.33 -39.72
C ASP A 293 -16.24 1.74 -40.73
N VAL A 294 -15.29 0.97 -40.21
CA VAL A 294 -14.23 0.37 -41.04
C VAL A 294 -14.76 -0.79 -41.86
N SER A 295 -16.08 -1.04 -41.86
CA SER A 295 -16.69 -1.91 -42.86
C SER A 295 -16.36 -1.48 -44.30
N ILE A 296 -15.94 -0.22 -44.52
CA ILE A 296 -15.51 0.27 -45.83
C ILE A 296 -13.98 0.21 -46.08
N LEU A 297 -13.12 0.03 -45.05
CA LEU A 297 -11.66 -0.06 -45.28
C LEU A 297 -11.04 -1.43 -45.03
N PHE A 298 -11.81 -2.42 -44.56
CA PHE A 298 -11.25 -3.69 -44.08
C PHE A 298 -11.38 -4.89 -45.03
N ILE A 299 -11.73 -4.68 -46.31
CA ILE A 299 -11.79 -5.80 -47.28
C ILE A 299 -10.75 -5.75 -48.41
N ASN A 300 -10.08 -4.64 -48.73
CA ASN A 300 -9.18 -4.63 -49.90
C ASN A 300 -7.76 -4.08 -49.75
N THR A 301 -7.31 -3.64 -48.56
CA THR A 301 -6.15 -2.73 -48.51
C THR A 301 -4.98 -3.11 -47.61
N LEU A 302 -4.87 -4.37 -47.16
CA LEU A 302 -3.67 -4.83 -46.44
C LEU A 302 -2.93 -6.04 -47.01
N GLU A 303 -3.52 -6.78 -47.95
CA GLU A 303 -2.75 -7.76 -48.75
C GLU A 303 -2.39 -7.28 -50.17
N HIS A 304 -3.12 -6.31 -50.74
CA HIS A 304 -2.89 -5.86 -52.12
C HIS A 304 -2.06 -4.55 -52.26
N SER A 305 -1.97 -3.75 -51.19
CA SER A 305 -1.31 -2.43 -51.22
C SER A 305 0.21 -2.51 -51.02
N ILE A 306 0.67 -3.52 -50.28
CA ILE A 306 2.10 -3.79 -50.05
C ILE A 306 2.73 -4.37 -51.33
N THR A 307 1.96 -5.08 -52.14
CA THR A 307 2.39 -5.64 -53.43
C THR A 307 2.31 -4.64 -54.60
N SER A 308 1.58 -3.52 -54.48
CA SER A 308 1.39 -2.54 -55.57
C SER A 308 2.16 -1.23 -55.42
N GLY A 309 2.98 -1.06 -54.37
CA GLY A 309 3.95 0.05 -54.25
C GLY A 309 3.36 1.46 -54.14
N LYS A 310 2.05 1.59 -53.89
CA LYS A 310 1.35 2.90 -53.98
C LYS A 310 1.51 3.78 -52.73
N TYR A 311 1.94 3.23 -51.59
CA TYR A 311 2.24 4.00 -50.38
C TYR A 311 3.41 3.35 -49.61
N THR A 312 4.45 4.13 -49.31
CA THR A 312 5.60 3.71 -48.50
C THR A 312 5.31 3.89 -47.00
N LEU A 313 5.92 3.05 -46.16
CA LEU A 313 5.83 3.14 -44.68
C LEU A 313 6.16 4.56 -44.15
N GLU A 314 7.01 5.27 -44.88
CA GLU A 314 7.46 6.63 -44.57
C GLU A 314 6.36 7.68 -44.73
N ASN A 315 5.44 7.51 -45.70
CA ASN A 315 4.32 8.43 -45.90
C ASN A 315 3.19 8.24 -44.88
N ILE A 316 3.03 7.01 -44.39
CA ILE A 316 2.15 6.66 -43.29
C ILE A 316 2.67 7.37 -42.03
N ASN A 317 3.95 7.17 -41.66
CA ASN A 317 4.56 7.83 -40.49
C ASN A 317 4.45 9.36 -40.50
N LYS A 318 4.58 10.02 -41.67
CA LYS A 318 4.42 11.48 -41.79
C LYS A 318 3.01 12.01 -41.48
N ILE A 319 1.96 11.20 -41.66
CA ILE A 319 0.58 11.57 -41.29
C ILE A 319 0.38 11.40 -39.77
N PHE A 320 1.08 10.43 -39.14
CA PHE A 320 0.97 10.12 -37.70
C PHE A 320 1.87 10.97 -36.79
N ASP A 321 3.01 11.46 -37.29
CA ASP A 321 3.95 12.29 -36.52
C ASP A 321 3.36 13.62 -36.02
N LYS A 322 2.20 14.06 -36.55
CA LYS A 322 1.53 15.29 -36.09
C LYS A 322 0.55 15.08 -34.92
N SER A 323 0.16 13.84 -34.60
CA SER A 323 -0.85 13.53 -33.59
C SER A 323 -0.34 12.72 -32.39
N GLY A 324 0.86 12.14 -32.46
CA GLY A 324 1.45 11.39 -31.33
C GLY A 324 0.76 10.06 -31.02
N ILE A 325 0.04 9.48 -31.98
CA ILE A 325 -0.73 8.23 -31.82
C ILE A 325 -0.18 7.16 -32.75
N LYS A 326 0.13 5.96 -32.24
CA LYS A 326 0.51 4.80 -33.04
C LYS A 326 -0.57 3.72 -32.97
N PHE A 327 -1.34 3.56 -34.05
CA PHE A 327 -2.31 2.47 -34.21
C PHE A 327 -1.57 1.16 -34.49
N LEU A 328 -1.82 0.11 -33.71
CA LEU A 328 -1.09 -1.17 -33.80
C LEU A 328 -1.88 -2.29 -34.49
N GLY A 329 -3.07 -2.00 -35.01
CA GLY A 329 -3.98 -3.00 -35.59
C GLY A 329 -5.14 -3.30 -34.66
N GLY A 330 -6.26 -3.77 -35.22
CA GLY A 330 -7.41 -4.24 -34.45
C GLY A 330 -7.51 -5.75 -34.56
N ASN A 331 -7.55 -6.45 -33.42
CA ASN A 331 -7.94 -7.86 -33.40
C ASN A 331 -9.46 -7.99 -33.59
N LYS A 332 -9.90 -9.13 -34.15
CA LYS A 332 -11.34 -9.46 -34.21
C LYS A 332 -11.76 -9.99 -32.83
N GLY A 333 -12.64 -9.26 -32.15
CA GLY A 333 -13.36 -9.74 -30.97
C GLY A 333 -14.75 -10.23 -31.36
N ILE A 334 -15.42 -10.95 -30.47
CA ILE A 334 -16.81 -11.37 -30.63
C ILE A 334 -17.62 -10.76 -29.47
N ASP A 335 -18.67 -10.00 -29.78
CA ASP A 335 -19.52 -9.39 -28.75
C ASP A 335 -20.48 -10.40 -28.09
N GLU A 336 -21.21 -9.96 -27.08
CA GLU A 336 -22.20 -10.74 -26.32
C GLU A 336 -23.34 -11.34 -27.18
N LYS A 337 -23.46 -10.93 -28.46
CA LYS A 337 -24.43 -11.44 -29.44
C LYS A 337 -23.76 -12.30 -30.53
N GLY A 338 -22.50 -12.66 -30.36
CA GLY A 338 -21.77 -13.49 -31.33
C GLY A 338 -21.29 -12.73 -32.57
N ARG A 339 -21.31 -11.39 -32.57
CA ARG A 339 -20.95 -10.58 -33.74
C ARG A 339 -19.46 -10.22 -33.71
N ASN A 340 -18.81 -10.29 -34.88
CA ASN A 340 -17.43 -9.82 -35.04
C ASN A 340 -17.38 -8.30 -34.80
N VAL A 341 -16.67 -7.88 -33.75
CA VAL A 341 -16.40 -6.47 -33.44
C VAL A 341 -14.91 -6.19 -33.60
N LYS A 342 -14.58 -5.03 -34.16
CA LYS A 342 -13.20 -4.59 -34.32
C LYS A 342 -12.72 -3.99 -33.00
N ILE A 343 -11.66 -4.56 -32.46
CA ILE A 343 -11.05 -4.11 -31.21
C ILE A 343 -10.23 -2.85 -31.50
N ILE A 344 -10.55 -1.76 -30.82
CA ILE A 344 -9.75 -0.53 -30.87
C ILE A 344 -8.81 -0.57 -29.66
N GLU A 345 -7.53 -0.84 -29.93
CA GLU A 345 -6.42 -0.72 -28.98
C GLU A 345 -5.62 0.54 -29.35
N TYR A 346 -5.51 1.48 -28.42
CA TYR A 346 -4.62 2.63 -28.56
C TYR A 346 -3.37 2.39 -27.73
N ARG A 347 -2.18 2.49 -28.33
CA ARG A 347 -0.94 2.60 -27.56
C ARG A 347 -0.58 4.06 -27.44
N CYS A 348 -0.66 4.59 -26.22
CA CYS A 348 -0.22 5.95 -25.93
C CYS A 348 1.31 5.99 -25.79
N ILE A 349 1.94 7.06 -26.29
CA ILE A 349 3.38 7.26 -26.20
C ILE A 349 3.73 7.78 -24.80
N LYS A 350 4.95 7.47 -24.34
CA LYS A 350 5.59 8.03 -23.15
C LYS A 350 5.39 9.54 -23.00
N ASP A 351 5.19 9.98 -21.77
CA ASP A 351 5.00 11.37 -21.31
C ASP A 351 3.74 12.04 -21.90
N THR A 352 2.63 11.31 -21.90
CA THR A 352 1.32 11.81 -22.38
C THR A 352 0.30 11.83 -21.25
N GLU A 353 -0.37 12.97 -21.04
CA GLU A 353 -1.58 13.04 -20.22
C GLU A 353 -2.77 12.53 -21.04
N MET A 354 -3.44 11.48 -20.57
CA MET A 354 -4.66 10.95 -21.15
C MET A 354 -5.85 11.28 -20.26
N THR A 355 -6.97 11.71 -20.84
CA THR A 355 -8.26 11.78 -20.15
C THR A 355 -9.32 11.00 -20.91
N CYS A 356 -10.35 10.50 -20.24
CA CYS A 356 -11.52 9.90 -20.88
C CYS A 356 -12.72 9.81 -19.93
N GLU A 357 -13.89 9.55 -20.50
CA GLU A 357 -15.09 9.17 -19.77
C GLU A 357 -15.35 7.68 -19.89
N ILE A 358 -15.58 7.01 -18.76
CA ILE A 358 -15.88 5.58 -18.69
C ILE A 358 -17.33 5.43 -18.22
N HIS A 359 -18.17 4.87 -19.08
CA HIS A 359 -19.59 4.74 -18.83
C HIS A 359 -19.92 3.31 -18.41
N PHE A 360 -20.81 3.18 -17.43
CA PHE A 360 -21.33 1.94 -16.89
C PHE A 360 -22.87 2.00 -16.80
N PRO A 361 -23.55 0.87 -16.63
CA PRO A 361 -24.95 0.87 -16.19
C PRO A 361 -25.13 1.67 -14.90
N SER A 362 -26.37 2.10 -14.64
CA SER A 362 -26.71 2.76 -13.38
C SER A 362 -26.33 1.89 -12.18
N LEU A 363 -25.75 2.52 -11.16
CA LEU A 363 -25.47 1.87 -9.87
C LEU A 363 -26.72 1.93 -9.01
N ASN A 364 -27.24 0.75 -8.62
CA ASN A 364 -28.37 0.65 -7.69
C ASN A 364 -28.17 1.52 -6.45
N ASP A 365 -29.25 2.11 -5.94
CA ASP A 365 -29.21 3.10 -4.85
C ASP A 365 -28.58 2.59 -3.54
N ASP A 366 -28.51 1.27 -3.35
CA ASP A 366 -27.91 0.60 -2.20
C ASP A 366 -26.39 0.38 -2.30
N ILE A 367 -25.81 0.60 -3.49
CA ILE A 367 -24.36 0.51 -3.72
C ILE A 367 -23.71 1.83 -3.31
N ASN A 368 -22.91 1.78 -2.25
CA ASN A 368 -22.22 2.94 -1.68
C ASN A 368 -20.74 2.99 -2.05
N PHE A 369 -20.13 1.83 -2.34
CA PHE A 369 -18.70 1.73 -2.64
C PHE A 369 -18.44 0.78 -3.82
N VAL A 370 -17.53 1.16 -4.71
CA VAL A 370 -17.14 0.37 -5.89
C VAL A 370 -15.63 0.39 -6.13
N ASP A 371 -15.09 -0.66 -6.75
CA ASP A 371 -13.77 -0.63 -7.37
C ASP A 371 -13.91 -0.40 -8.87
N LEU A 372 -13.07 0.44 -9.47
CA LEU A 372 -12.87 0.58 -10.91
C LEU A 372 -11.60 -0.20 -11.32
N LEU A 373 -11.78 -1.26 -12.10
CA LEU A 373 -10.72 -2.23 -12.41
C LEU A 373 -10.43 -2.31 -13.91
N GLU A 374 -9.17 -2.17 -14.33
CA GLU A 374 -8.72 -2.48 -15.69
C GLU A 374 -8.48 -3.97 -15.85
N GLY A 375 -9.54 -4.70 -16.24
CA GLY A 375 -9.49 -6.15 -16.37
C GLY A 375 -9.43 -6.85 -15.01
N ILE A 376 -10.56 -7.41 -14.58
CA ILE A 376 -10.65 -8.11 -13.29
C ILE A 376 -9.70 -9.31 -13.19
N GLU A 377 -9.35 -9.93 -14.32
CA GLU A 377 -8.41 -11.05 -14.40
C GLU A 377 -6.94 -10.60 -14.22
N ALA A 378 -6.69 -9.30 -14.17
CA ALA A 378 -5.37 -8.68 -14.04
C ALA A 378 -5.25 -7.80 -12.79
N ILE A 379 -6.14 -8.00 -11.81
CA ILE A 379 -6.19 -7.22 -10.56
C ILE A 379 -4.88 -7.22 -9.77
N ASP A 380 -4.08 -8.30 -9.87
CA ASP A 380 -2.81 -8.46 -9.17
C ASP A 380 -1.58 -7.97 -9.98
N ARG A 381 -1.77 -7.45 -11.20
CA ARG A 381 -0.66 -7.15 -12.13
C ARG A 381 -0.25 -5.68 -12.11
N SER A 382 0.98 -5.38 -11.69
CA SER A 382 1.59 -4.03 -11.52
C SER A 382 1.43 -3.03 -12.66
N ASN A 383 1.08 -3.51 -13.85
CA ASN A 383 0.96 -2.72 -15.07
C ASN A 383 -0.48 -2.42 -15.50
N HIS A 384 -1.49 -2.68 -14.67
CA HIS A 384 -2.90 -2.35 -14.92
C HIS A 384 -3.43 -1.27 -13.96
N TRP A 385 -4.37 -0.47 -14.45
CA TRP A 385 -4.98 0.69 -13.81
C TRP A 385 -6.19 0.29 -12.97
N HIS A 386 -6.00 0.19 -11.66
CA HIS A 386 -7.08 -0.09 -10.72
C HIS A 386 -7.24 1.06 -9.73
N CYS A 387 -8.49 1.41 -9.42
CA CYS A 387 -8.85 2.32 -8.35
C CYS A 387 -9.88 1.63 -7.45
N PHE A 388 -9.56 1.45 -6.18
CA PHE A 388 -10.40 0.70 -5.25
C PHE A 388 -11.24 1.61 -4.35
N ASP A 389 -12.23 1.03 -3.68
CA ASP A 389 -13.03 1.61 -2.58
C ASP A 389 -13.53 3.05 -2.84
N ILE A 390 -14.02 3.29 -4.06
CA ILE A 390 -14.60 4.56 -4.53
C ILE A 390 -16.00 4.73 -3.93
N GLU A 391 -16.26 5.81 -3.20
CA GLU A 391 -17.57 6.12 -2.63
C GLU A 391 -18.45 6.82 -3.66
N ILE A 392 -19.70 6.39 -3.72
CA ILE A 392 -20.71 6.94 -4.63
C ILE A 392 -21.56 7.96 -3.88
N ASN A 393 -21.19 9.23 -4.01
CA ASN A 393 -21.96 10.35 -3.46
C ASN A 393 -23.10 10.73 -4.39
N ARG A 394 -24.31 10.21 -4.12
CA ARG A 394 -25.53 10.65 -4.78
C ARG A 394 -25.97 11.97 -4.17
N ASN A 395 -25.96 13.05 -4.94
CA ASN A 395 -26.60 14.29 -4.53
C ASN A 395 -28.05 13.96 -4.16
N LYS A 396 -28.43 14.14 -2.90
CA LYS A 396 -29.83 14.14 -2.50
C LYS A 396 -30.45 15.34 -3.21
N GLU A 397 -31.03 15.12 -4.38
CA GLU A 397 -31.97 16.08 -4.94
C GLU A 397 -32.97 16.37 -3.82
N SER A 398 -32.98 17.63 -3.40
CA SER A 398 -33.93 18.16 -2.42
C SER A 398 -35.30 17.71 -2.86
N LYS A 399 -35.90 16.78 -2.11
CA LYS A 399 -37.33 16.50 -2.19
C LYS A 399 -38.05 17.82 -1.90
N VAL A 400 -38.53 18.46 -2.96
CA VAL A 400 -39.57 19.50 -2.89
C VAL A 400 -40.90 18.80 -2.67
#